data_AF-A0A0G1DDI5-F1
#
_entry.id   AF-A0A0G1DDI5-F1
#
_cell.length_a   1.000
_cell.length_b   1.000
_cell.length_c   1.000
_cell.angle_alpha   90.00
_cell.angle_beta   90.00
_cell.angle_gamma   90.00
#
_symmetry.space_group_name_H-M   'P 1'
#
loop_
_entity.id
_entity.type
_entity.pdbx_description
1 polymer ?
#
loop_
_entity_poly.entity_id
_entity_poly.type
_entity_poly.pdbx_seq_one_letter_code
_entity_poly.pdbx_strand_id
1 'polypeptide(L)'
;MKLPPAFASVTVFSKLLAAFLFIFIPFVTFFLGMSYGMKLTDMLYGKAKQGSFQKENVIPLKVRSISGYVPHVNCQYDGWNLSKDFLRSYVVKPGDSLLSIAANQMGSTSRVSELIKFNHDTYSLSLENPILEPGWVLKIPPEFVKESGGDIRMISGELIETQGPYAWRIYSAQAGGDTGPFAPDSDTVMPETPFIKGDCVNLLWDVRPGNSKVLIITRQEEY
;
A
#
# COMPACT_ATOMS: atom_id res chain seq x y z
N MET A 1 30.99 -54.75 17.49
CA MET A 1 29.97 -54.97 18.53
C MET A 1 28.62 -55.14 17.86
N LYS A 2 27.97 -56.31 18.01
CA LYS A 2 26.57 -56.52 17.59
C LYS A 2 25.66 -56.15 18.77
N LEU A 3 24.73 -55.22 18.55
CA LEU A 3 23.72 -54.84 19.55
C LEU A 3 22.75 -56.01 19.80
N PRO A 4 22.27 -56.20 21.04
CA PRO A 4 21.38 -57.31 21.40
C PRO A 4 19.98 -57.17 20.73
N PRO A 5 19.33 -58.30 20.39
CA PRO A 5 18.09 -58.33 19.59
C PRO A 5 16.84 -57.76 20.29
N ALA A 6 16.94 -57.31 21.54
CA ALA A 6 15.83 -56.71 22.29
C ALA A 6 15.42 -55.30 21.80
N PHE A 7 16.18 -54.68 20.89
CA PHE A 7 15.87 -53.35 20.34
C PHE A 7 15.23 -53.38 18.95
N ALA A 8 14.90 -54.56 18.41
CA ALA A 8 14.49 -54.72 17.02
C ALA A 8 12.97 -54.83 16.79
N SER A 9 12.13 -54.38 17.72
CA SER A 9 10.70 -54.23 17.44
C SER A 9 10.16 -52.92 17.98
N VAL A 10 10.20 -51.89 17.14
CA VAL A 10 9.36 -50.71 17.33
C VAL A 10 7.92 -51.18 17.15
N THR A 11 7.21 -51.36 18.25
CA THR A 11 5.81 -51.76 18.23
C THR A 11 5.00 -50.73 17.43
N VAL A 12 3.94 -51.17 16.75
CA VAL A 12 3.06 -50.28 15.97
C VAL A 12 2.56 -49.11 16.83
N PHE A 13 2.37 -49.35 18.13
CA PHE A 13 2.03 -48.33 19.12
C PHE A 13 3.09 -47.21 19.24
N SER A 14 4.39 -47.55 19.27
CA SER A 14 5.47 -46.55 19.32
C SER A 14 5.54 -45.70 18.04
N LYS A 15 5.24 -46.28 16.87
CA LYS A 15 5.17 -45.54 15.60
C LYS A 15 3.97 -44.60 15.55
N LEU A 16 2.82 -45.04 16.04
CA LEU A 16 1.61 -44.21 16.13
C LEU A 16 1.76 -43.07 17.13
N LEU A 17 2.40 -43.34 18.28
CA LEU A 17 2.71 -42.31 19.28
C LEU A 17 3.67 -41.25 18.72
N ALA A 18 4.72 -41.67 18.00
CA ALA A 18 5.63 -40.74 17.34
C ALA A 18 4.92 -39.91 16.27
N ALA A 19 4.08 -40.52 15.42
CA ALA A 19 3.30 -39.79 14.42
C ALA A 19 2.35 -38.76 15.06
N PHE A 20 1.71 -39.11 16.19
CA PHE A 20 0.85 -38.18 16.93
C PHE A 20 1.65 -36.99 17.50
N LEU A 21 2.82 -37.23 18.07
CA LEU A 21 3.67 -36.16 18.59
C LEU A 21 4.22 -35.23 17.49
N PHE A 22 4.64 -35.79 16.35
CA PHE A 22 5.27 -35.01 15.28
C PHE A 22 4.29 -34.32 14.33
N ILE A 23 3.06 -34.83 14.20
CA ILE A 23 2.07 -34.26 13.26
C ILE A 23 0.98 -33.51 14.03
N PHE A 24 0.46 -34.10 15.10
CA PHE A 24 -0.73 -33.56 15.76
C PHE A 24 -0.40 -32.36 16.65
N ILE A 25 0.74 -32.37 17.36
CA ILE A 25 1.17 -31.24 18.20
C ILE A 25 1.39 -29.96 17.37
N PRO A 26 2.22 -29.95 16.29
CA PRO A 26 2.40 -28.72 15.50
C PRO A 26 1.13 -28.27 14.79
N PHE A 27 0.24 -29.20 14.42
CA PHE A 27 -1.06 -28.85 13.86
C PHE A 27 -1.93 -28.13 14.90
N VAL A 28 -2.06 -28.66 16.12
CA VAL A 28 -2.85 -28.02 17.18
C VAL A 28 -2.27 -26.66 17.59
N THR A 29 -0.94 -26.51 17.68
CA THR A 29 -0.32 -25.21 18.00
C THR A 29 -0.50 -24.18 16.88
N PHE A 30 -0.45 -24.59 15.62
CA PHE A 30 -0.74 -23.71 14.48
C PHE A 30 -2.20 -23.23 14.48
N PHE A 31 -3.16 -24.12 14.70
CA PHE A 31 -4.59 -23.75 14.73
C PHE A 31 -4.99 -22.94 15.97
N LEU A 32 -4.41 -23.24 17.14
CA LEU A 32 -4.56 -22.37 18.31
C LEU A 32 -3.96 -20.99 18.03
N GLY A 33 -2.77 -20.90 17.43
CA GLY A 33 -2.16 -19.63 17.01
C GLY A 33 -3.03 -18.81 16.06
N MET A 34 -3.63 -19.42 15.03
CA MET A 34 -4.54 -18.74 14.11
C MET A 34 -5.81 -18.21 14.81
N SER A 35 -6.38 -18.99 15.73
CA SER A 35 -7.57 -18.56 16.50
C SER A 35 -7.27 -17.37 17.43
N TYR A 36 -6.10 -17.36 18.07
CA TYR A 36 -5.65 -16.20 18.86
C TYR A 36 -5.36 -14.97 17.97
N GLY A 37 -4.79 -15.16 16.79
CA GLY A 37 -4.55 -14.08 15.82
C GLY A 37 -5.84 -13.40 15.36
N MET A 38 -6.87 -14.19 15.02
CA MET A 38 -8.17 -13.66 14.58
C MET A 38 -8.89 -12.83 15.66
N LYS A 39 -8.80 -13.23 16.93
CA LYS A 39 -9.37 -12.44 18.05
C LYS A 39 -8.66 -11.11 18.25
N LEU A 40 -7.34 -11.06 18.02
CA LEU A 40 -6.58 -9.82 18.12
C LEU A 40 -6.91 -8.88 16.97
N THR A 41 -7.06 -9.40 15.74
CA THR A 41 -7.51 -8.59 14.60
C THR A 41 -8.93 -8.08 14.79
N ASP A 42 -9.87 -8.85 15.35
CA ASP A 42 -11.22 -8.35 15.66
C ASP A 42 -11.22 -7.30 16.78
N MET A 43 -10.33 -7.38 17.76
CA MET A 43 -10.20 -6.32 18.78
C MET A 43 -9.57 -5.04 18.24
N LEU A 44 -8.60 -5.15 17.32
CA LEU A 44 -7.97 -3.99 16.67
C LEU A 44 -8.86 -3.38 15.58
N TYR A 45 -9.60 -4.20 14.83
CA TYR A 45 -10.49 -3.77 13.75
C TYR A 45 -11.87 -3.35 14.26
N GLY A 46 -12.38 -4.00 15.32
CA GLY A 46 -13.64 -3.66 15.98
C GLY A 46 -13.61 -2.28 16.67
N LYS A 47 -12.45 -1.85 17.17
CA LYS A 47 -12.26 -0.48 17.68
C LYS A 47 -12.29 0.60 16.60
N ALA A 48 -12.02 0.28 15.34
CA ALA A 48 -12.06 1.25 14.25
C ALA A 48 -13.48 1.55 13.72
N LYS A 49 -14.47 0.68 13.99
CA LYS A 49 -15.85 0.83 13.49
C LYS A 49 -16.84 1.48 14.47
N GLN A 50 -16.40 1.80 15.69
CA GLN A 50 -17.27 2.35 16.74
C GLN A 50 -16.98 3.83 17.04
N GLY A 51 -16.58 4.59 16.01
CA GLY A 51 -16.62 6.04 16.00
C GLY A 51 -17.63 6.49 14.96
N SER A 52 -18.91 6.57 15.33
CA SER A 52 -19.91 7.26 14.52
C SER A 52 -19.43 8.69 14.28
N PHE A 53 -19.28 9.09 13.02
CA PHE A 53 -19.07 10.49 12.65
C PHE A 53 -20.37 11.24 12.94
N GLN A 54 -20.57 11.63 14.21
CA GLN A 54 -21.63 12.54 14.61
C GLN A 54 -21.28 13.89 14.02
N LYS A 55 -22.18 14.39 13.18
CA LYS A 55 -22.12 15.69 12.54
C LYS A 55 -22.46 16.77 13.59
N GLU A 56 -21.63 16.90 14.61
CA GLU A 56 -21.78 17.93 15.65
C GLU A 56 -20.77 19.04 15.40
N ASN A 57 -21.33 20.24 15.17
CA ASN A 57 -20.74 21.56 15.28
C ASN A 57 -19.25 21.66 14.93
N VAL A 58 -18.96 22.19 13.74
CA VAL A 58 -17.65 22.67 13.33
C VAL A 58 -17.20 23.79 14.29
N ILE A 59 -16.61 23.39 15.41
CA ILE A 59 -15.69 24.21 16.17
C ILE A 59 -14.43 24.22 15.31
N PRO A 60 -13.92 25.38 14.86
CA PRO A 60 -12.70 25.42 14.07
C PRO A 60 -11.61 24.72 14.87
N LEU A 61 -11.13 23.58 14.33
CA LEU A 61 -10.00 22.86 14.89
C LEU A 61 -8.86 23.86 15.00
N LYS A 62 -8.53 24.23 16.23
CA LYS A 62 -7.27 24.89 16.54
C LYS A 62 -6.20 23.83 16.27
N VAL A 63 -5.78 23.78 15.00
CA VAL A 63 -4.66 22.99 14.51
C VAL A 63 -3.56 23.19 15.54
N ARG A 64 -3.06 22.10 16.12
CA ARG A 64 -1.87 22.15 16.96
C ARG A 64 -0.71 22.36 16.00
N SER A 65 -0.62 23.61 15.53
CA SER A 65 0.39 24.09 14.61
C SER A 65 1.74 23.77 15.21
N ILE A 66 2.65 23.28 14.38
CA ILE A 66 4.08 23.57 14.56
C ILE A 66 4.13 25.07 14.89
N SER A 67 4.56 25.43 16.09
CA SER A 67 4.46 26.78 16.65
C SER A 67 4.88 27.83 15.60
N GLY A 68 3.91 28.46 14.92
CA GLY A 68 4.11 29.58 14.00
C GLY A 68 4.03 29.33 12.48
N TYR A 69 3.90 28.11 11.96
CA TYR A 69 3.78 27.92 10.49
C TYR A 69 2.32 28.02 10.03
N VAL A 70 2.02 29.03 9.20
CA VAL A 70 0.75 29.16 8.48
C VAL A 70 1.02 28.78 7.02
N PRO A 71 0.51 27.63 6.54
CA PRO A 71 0.71 27.20 5.16
C PRO A 71 0.03 28.16 4.19
N HIS A 72 0.69 28.41 3.07
CA HIS A 72 0.14 29.18 1.97
C HIS A 72 -0.64 28.22 1.08
N VAL A 73 -1.90 27.96 1.44
CA VAL A 73 -2.77 27.00 0.76
C VAL A 73 -3.22 27.52 -0.61
N ASN A 74 -2.32 27.54 -1.59
CA ASN A 74 -2.63 27.86 -2.99
C ASN A 74 -2.17 26.77 -3.97
N CYS A 75 -1.88 25.56 -3.49
CA CYS A 75 -1.62 24.43 -4.36
C CYS A 75 -2.88 24.01 -5.10
N GLN A 76 -2.75 23.72 -6.40
CA GLN A 76 -3.86 23.26 -7.25
C GLN A 76 -4.47 21.96 -6.71
N TYR A 77 -3.61 21.06 -6.25
CA TYR A 77 -3.98 19.79 -5.63
C TYR A 77 -3.57 19.78 -4.16
N ASP A 78 -4.48 19.36 -3.30
CA ASP A 78 -4.29 19.23 -1.87
C ASP A 78 -5.02 17.99 -1.36
N GLY A 79 -4.33 17.10 -0.64
CA GLY A 79 -4.94 15.94 -0.01
C GLY A 79 -4.48 14.58 -0.54
N TRP A 80 -5.09 13.53 0.01
CA TRP A 80 -4.96 12.17 -0.49
C TRP A 80 -5.79 12.00 -1.75
N ASN A 81 -5.13 12.07 -2.90
CA ASN A 81 -5.78 11.78 -4.17
C ASN A 81 -4.73 11.24 -5.13
N LEU A 82 -4.98 10.08 -5.71
CA LEU A 82 -4.25 9.66 -6.90
C LEU A 82 -4.87 10.38 -8.08
N SER A 83 -4.29 11.53 -8.45
CA SER A 83 -4.85 12.32 -9.55
C SER A 83 -4.91 11.45 -10.80
N LYS A 84 -5.97 11.65 -11.58
CA LYS A 84 -6.12 10.98 -12.88
C LYS A 84 -4.95 11.28 -13.81
N ASP A 85 -4.24 12.38 -13.56
CA ASP A 85 -3.08 12.85 -14.35
C ASP A 85 -1.84 12.01 -14.07
N PHE A 86 -1.76 11.42 -12.88
CA PHE A 86 -0.68 10.49 -12.54
C PHE A 86 -0.94 9.06 -13.08
N LEU A 87 -2.18 8.72 -13.41
CA LEU A 87 -2.50 7.43 -14.03
C LEU A 87 -2.48 7.55 -15.55
N ARG A 88 -1.71 6.70 -16.22
CA ARG A 88 -1.74 6.64 -17.68
C ARG A 88 -2.88 5.76 -18.16
N SER A 89 -3.35 6.03 -19.37
CA SER A 89 -4.45 5.29 -19.99
C SER A 89 -3.92 4.16 -20.86
N TYR A 90 -4.53 2.99 -20.77
CA TYR A 90 -4.26 1.83 -21.61
C TYR A 90 -5.54 1.37 -22.30
N VAL A 91 -5.52 1.24 -23.62
CA VAL A 91 -6.64 0.73 -24.40
C VAL A 91 -6.51 -0.78 -24.53
N VAL A 92 -7.50 -1.52 -24.02
CA VAL A 92 -7.56 -2.98 -24.08
C VAL A 92 -7.58 -3.44 -25.53
N LYS A 93 -6.71 -4.38 -25.86
CA LYS A 93 -6.57 -4.98 -27.19
C LYS A 93 -7.22 -6.38 -27.23
N PRO A 94 -7.64 -6.85 -28.41
CA PRO A 94 -8.08 -8.24 -28.56
C PRO A 94 -7.00 -9.22 -28.08
N GLY A 95 -7.40 -10.15 -27.21
CA GLY A 95 -6.50 -11.15 -26.61
C GLY A 95 -5.81 -10.71 -25.31
N ASP A 96 -6.02 -9.47 -24.87
CA ASP A 96 -5.54 -9.05 -23.55
C ASP A 96 -6.26 -9.78 -22.42
N SER A 97 -5.50 -10.09 -21.38
CA SER A 97 -5.97 -10.49 -20.06
C SER A 97 -5.42 -9.53 -19.00
N LEU A 98 -6.09 -9.43 -17.85
CA LEU A 98 -5.63 -8.63 -16.71
C LEU A 98 -4.15 -8.93 -16.35
N LEU A 99 -3.78 -10.22 -16.34
CA LEU A 99 -2.42 -10.66 -16.05
C LEU A 99 -1.42 -10.25 -17.14
N SER A 100 -1.79 -10.38 -18.42
CA SER A 100 -0.92 -9.96 -19.52
C SER A 100 -0.71 -8.44 -19.54
N ILE A 101 -1.74 -7.65 -19.21
CA ILE A 101 -1.62 -6.20 -19.10
C ILE A 101 -0.69 -5.86 -17.93
N ALA A 102 -0.89 -6.48 -16.76
CA ALA A 102 -0.02 -6.26 -15.61
C ALA A 102 1.45 -6.64 -15.91
N ALA A 103 1.70 -7.77 -16.55
CA ALA A 103 3.05 -8.17 -16.97
C ALA A 103 3.66 -7.18 -17.96
N ASN A 104 2.96 -6.88 -19.05
CA ASN A 104 3.52 -6.13 -20.18
C ASN A 104 3.58 -4.63 -19.93
N GLN A 105 2.63 -4.08 -19.16
CA GLN A 105 2.51 -2.62 -18.94
C GLN A 105 2.99 -2.19 -17.56
N MET A 106 3.03 -3.09 -16.59
CA MET A 106 3.38 -2.78 -15.18
C MET A 106 4.55 -3.62 -14.67
N GLY A 107 5.15 -4.45 -15.53
CA GLY A 107 6.36 -5.24 -15.27
C GLY A 107 6.14 -6.55 -14.52
N SER A 108 4.96 -6.80 -13.94
CA SER A 108 4.70 -8.02 -13.17
C SER A 108 3.22 -8.37 -13.11
N THR A 109 2.92 -9.67 -13.25
CA THR A 109 1.57 -10.22 -13.06
C THR A 109 1.07 -10.04 -11.62
N SER A 110 1.97 -9.93 -10.63
CA SER A 110 1.60 -9.74 -9.21
C SER A 110 0.88 -8.42 -8.94
N ARG A 111 0.97 -7.46 -9.87
CA ARG A 111 0.38 -6.12 -9.75
C ARG A 111 -1.05 -6.04 -10.31
N VAL A 112 -1.65 -7.17 -10.66
CA VAL A 112 -3.03 -7.22 -11.15
C VAL A 112 -4.05 -6.64 -10.15
N SER A 113 -3.76 -6.73 -8.85
CA SER A 113 -4.58 -6.11 -7.80
C SER A 113 -4.67 -4.59 -7.93
N GLU A 114 -3.58 -3.93 -8.31
CA GLU A 114 -3.55 -2.47 -8.57
C GLU A 114 -4.42 -2.13 -9.78
N LEU A 115 -4.28 -2.90 -10.87
CA LEU A 115 -5.09 -2.73 -12.07
C LEU A 115 -6.58 -2.84 -11.76
N ILE A 116 -6.98 -3.85 -10.98
CA ILE A 116 -8.37 -4.01 -10.53
C ILE A 116 -8.79 -2.81 -9.68
N LYS A 117 -7.98 -2.42 -8.69
CA LYS A 117 -8.28 -1.34 -7.76
C LYS A 117 -8.47 0.01 -8.47
N PHE A 118 -7.63 0.37 -9.43
CA PHE A 118 -7.73 1.67 -10.12
C PHE A 118 -8.91 1.77 -11.07
N ASN A 119 -9.48 0.65 -11.47
CA ASN A 119 -10.54 0.59 -12.46
C ASN A 119 -11.88 0.16 -11.88
N HIS A 120 -11.94 -0.19 -10.59
CA HIS A 120 -13.14 -0.74 -9.94
C HIS A 120 -14.37 0.19 -10.01
N ASP A 121 -14.14 1.51 -10.02
CA ASP A 121 -15.21 2.51 -10.13
C ASP A 121 -15.86 2.56 -11.52
N THR A 122 -15.13 2.12 -12.56
CA THR A 122 -15.58 2.18 -13.96
C THR A 122 -15.99 0.81 -14.48
N TYR A 123 -15.24 -0.23 -14.11
CA TYR A 123 -15.36 -1.58 -14.62
C TYR A 123 -15.40 -2.57 -13.45
N SER A 124 -16.31 -3.55 -13.52
CA SER A 124 -16.40 -4.64 -12.53
C SER A 124 -15.34 -5.72 -12.79
N LEU A 125 -14.06 -5.36 -12.63
CA LEU A 125 -12.93 -6.26 -12.83
C LEU A 125 -12.71 -7.14 -11.60
N SER A 126 -12.46 -8.43 -11.82
CA SER A 126 -11.91 -9.33 -10.81
C SER A 126 -11.14 -10.47 -11.46
N LEU A 127 -10.39 -11.25 -10.68
CA LEU A 127 -9.73 -12.44 -11.23
C LEU A 127 -10.74 -13.57 -11.51
N GLU A 128 -11.85 -13.59 -10.77
CA GLU A 128 -12.97 -14.52 -10.94
C GLU A 128 -13.84 -14.15 -12.14
N ASN A 129 -13.85 -12.87 -12.53
CA ASN A 129 -14.50 -12.37 -13.74
C ASN A 129 -13.48 -11.60 -14.61
N PRO A 130 -12.58 -12.31 -15.32
CA PRO A 130 -11.47 -11.70 -16.05
C PRO A 130 -11.89 -11.11 -17.40
N ILE A 131 -13.19 -10.96 -17.66
CA ILE A 131 -13.70 -10.46 -18.94
C ILE A 131 -13.22 -9.02 -19.14
N LEU A 132 -12.48 -8.82 -20.23
CA LEU A 132 -12.05 -7.52 -20.72
C LEU A 132 -12.58 -7.34 -22.13
N GLU A 133 -13.28 -6.24 -22.37
CA GLU A 133 -13.73 -5.93 -23.73
C GLU A 133 -12.67 -5.07 -24.44
N PRO A 134 -12.31 -5.44 -25.69
CA PRO A 134 -11.46 -4.59 -26.51
C PRO A 134 -12.02 -3.17 -26.64
N GLY A 135 -11.14 -2.17 -26.50
CA GLY A 135 -11.51 -0.75 -26.53
C GLY A 135 -11.79 -0.12 -25.17
N TRP A 136 -11.91 -0.91 -24.09
CA TRP A 136 -11.94 -0.35 -22.74
C TRP A 136 -10.67 0.45 -22.45
N VAL A 137 -10.82 1.55 -21.70
CA VAL A 137 -9.71 2.44 -21.34
C VAL A 137 -9.40 2.26 -19.86
N LEU A 138 -8.41 1.43 -19.57
CA LEU A 138 -7.97 1.17 -18.20
C LEU A 138 -6.98 2.24 -17.73
N LYS A 139 -7.09 2.61 -16.46
CA LYS A 139 -6.11 3.42 -15.74
C LYS A 139 -5.05 2.51 -15.14
N ILE A 140 -3.79 2.80 -15.45
CA ILE A 140 -2.63 2.04 -14.96
C ILE A 140 -1.57 2.98 -14.40
N PRO A 141 -0.71 2.49 -13.47
CA PRO A 141 0.40 3.27 -12.96
C PRO A 141 1.33 3.79 -14.05
N PRO A 142 2.10 4.86 -13.78
CA PRO A 142 3.15 5.29 -14.67
C PRO A 142 4.18 4.21 -14.94
N GLU A 143 4.79 4.32 -16.12
CA GLU A 143 5.79 3.36 -16.61
C GLU A 143 7.05 3.30 -15.73
N PHE A 144 7.43 4.41 -15.09
CA PHE A 144 8.57 4.43 -14.18
C PHE A 144 8.33 3.65 -12.88
N VAL A 145 7.07 3.40 -12.49
CA VAL A 145 6.76 2.56 -11.33
C VAL A 145 6.89 1.11 -11.77
N LYS A 146 8.10 0.57 -11.72
CA LYS A 146 8.39 -0.81 -12.12
C LYS A 146 7.96 -1.84 -11.07
N GLU A 147 8.02 -1.45 -9.80
CA GLU A 147 7.66 -2.31 -8.67
C GLU A 147 6.77 -1.56 -7.68
N SER A 148 5.78 -2.26 -7.14
CA SER A 148 4.90 -1.77 -6.09
C SER A 148 4.38 -2.94 -5.25
N GLY A 149 4.02 -2.68 -3.99
CA GLY A 149 3.42 -3.64 -3.07
C GLY A 149 1.91 -3.83 -3.26
N GLY A 150 1.31 -3.12 -4.20
CA GLY A 150 -0.10 -3.27 -4.55
C GLY A 150 -1.02 -2.15 -4.05
N ASP A 151 -0.48 -1.18 -3.31
CA ASP A 151 -1.23 -0.01 -2.84
C ASP A 151 -0.44 1.27 -3.08
N ILE A 152 -0.61 1.85 -4.27
CA ILE A 152 -0.03 3.14 -4.59
C ILE A 152 -1.02 4.24 -4.23
N ARG A 153 -0.54 5.25 -3.51
CA ARG A 153 -1.31 6.43 -3.12
C ARG A 153 -0.55 7.68 -3.50
N MET A 154 -1.26 8.77 -3.72
CA MET A 154 -0.62 10.07 -3.86
C MET A 154 -1.16 11.03 -2.83
N ILE A 155 -0.27 11.85 -2.32
CA ILE A 155 -0.59 12.99 -1.49
C ILE A 155 -0.01 14.24 -2.13
N SER A 156 -0.84 15.27 -2.21
CA SER A 156 -0.48 16.57 -2.77
C SER A 156 -0.52 17.63 -1.67
N GLY A 157 0.42 18.55 -1.69
CA GLY A 157 0.49 19.62 -0.70
C GLY A 157 1.68 20.55 -0.87
N GLU A 158 1.82 21.47 0.06
CA GLU A 158 2.93 22.43 0.11
C GLU A 158 4.14 21.81 0.81
N LEU A 159 5.32 21.91 0.24
CA LEU A 159 6.57 21.49 0.88
C LEU A 159 6.98 22.50 1.97
N ILE A 160 6.88 22.12 3.24
CA ILE A 160 7.06 23.06 4.36
C ILE A 160 8.43 22.96 5.03
N GLU A 161 9.13 21.85 4.82
CA GLU A 161 10.46 21.58 5.40
C GLU A 161 11.23 20.58 4.52
N THR A 162 12.53 20.84 4.34
CA THR A 162 13.48 20.03 3.57
C THR A 162 14.81 19.92 4.33
N GLN A 163 14.78 19.74 5.66
CA GLN A 163 16.01 19.78 6.48
C GLN A 163 16.96 18.62 6.10
N GLY A 164 17.82 18.87 5.12
CA GLY A 164 18.68 17.85 4.54
C GLY A 164 17.90 16.71 3.85
N PRO A 165 18.56 15.60 3.54
CA PRO A 165 17.94 14.48 2.81
C PRO A 165 16.94 13.67 3.65
N TYR A 166 16.81 13.93 4.96
CA TYR A 166 16.13 13.01 5.90
C TYR A 166 14.84 13.54 6.53
N ALA A 167 14.48 14.81 6.31
CA ALA A 167 13.34 15.42 6.99
C ALA A 167 12.55 16.33 6.05
N TRP A 168 11.89 15.70 5.08
CA TRP A 168 10.92 16.34 4.22
C TRP A 168 9.55 16.31 4.90
N ARG A 169 8.82 17.42 4.81
CA ARG A 169 7.45 17.51 5.32
C ARG A 169 6.61 18.24 4.30
N ILE A 170 5.42 17.72 4.08
CA ILE A 170 4.42 18.42 3.31
C ILE A 170 3.23 18.75 4.22
N TYR A 171 2.65 19.91 3.99
CA TYR A 171 1.38 20.26 4.58
C TYR A 171 0.28 20.04 3.56
N SER A 172 -0.77 19.34 3.98
CA SER A 172 -2.00 19.24 3.22
C SER A 172 -3.21 19.43 4.13
N ALA A 173 -4.05 20.43 3.85
CA ALA A 173 -5.22 20.69 4.67
C ALA A 173 -6.24 19.54 4.55
N GLN A 174 -6.44 19.04 3.33
CA GLN A 174 -7.35 17.93 3.04
C GLN A 174 -6.84 16.56 3.54
N ALA A 175 -5.53 16.39 3.72
CA ALA A 175 -4.96 15.17 4.28
C ALA A 175 -4.90 15.15 5.83
N GLY A 176 -5.38 16.20 6.50
CA GLY A 176 -5.34 16.29 7.97
C GLY A 176 -4.14 17.05 8.54
N GLY A 177 -3.41 17.78 7.68
CA GLY A 177 -2.31 18.68 8.04
C GLY A 177 -0.95 18.19 7.57
N ASP A 178 0.01 18.22 8.48
CA ASP A 178 1.39 17.83 8.22
C ASP A 178 1.54 16.31 8.15
N THR A 179 2.21 15.80 7.12
CA THR A 179 2.50 14.37 6.96
C THR A 179 3.47 13.80 8.00
N GLY A 180 4.12 14.67 8.77
CA GLY A 180 5.31 14.31 9.53
C GLY A 180 6.53 14.18 8.60
N PRO A 181 7.71 13.98 9.20
CA PRO A 181 8.96 13.87 8.46
C PRO A 181 9.00 12.54 7.68
N PHE A 182 9.41 12.62 6.43
CA PHE A 182 9.81 11.48 5.61
C PHE A 182 11.14 11.79 4.93
N ALA A 183 11.81 10.74 4.45
CA ALA A 183 13.01 10.86 3.66
C ALA A 183 12.74 10.20 2.30
N PRO A 184 13.08 10.84 1.19
CA PRO A 184 13.12 10.13 -0.07
C PRO A 184 14.18 9.03 -0.04
N ASP A 185 13.85 7.90 -0.65
CA ASP A 185 14.77 6.78 -0.84
C ASP A 185 15.74 7.07 -1.99
N SER A 186 16.82 6.28 -2.08
CA SER A 186 17.81 6.44 -3.15
C SER A 186 17.26 6.15 -4.55
N ASP A 187 16.15 5.43 -4.64
CA ASP A 187 15.42 5.14 -5.88
C ASP A 187 14.20 6.05 -6.08
N THR A 188 13.96 7.04 -5.20
CA THR A 188 12.90 8.02 -5.42
C THR A 188 13.22 8.89 -6.63
N VAL A 189 12.30 8.91 -7.59
CA VAL A 189 12.41 9.76 -8.79
C VAL A 189 12.06 11.20 -8.42
N MET A 190 12.94 12.14 -8.79
CA MET A 190 12.78 13.57 -8.55
C MET A 190 13.16 14.38 -9.80
N PRO A 191 12.63 15.60 -9.95
CA PRO A 191 13.12 16.55 -10.94
C PRO A 191 14.60 16.90 -10.69
N GLU A 192 15.28 17.30 -11.77
CA GLU A 192 16.68 17.75 -11.72
C GLU A 192 16.84 19.03 -10.88
N THR A 193 15.82 19.87 -10.87
CA THR A 193 15.82 21.14 -10.14
C THR A 193 15.45 20.90 -8.67
N PRO A 194 16.30 21.33 -7.71
CA PRO A 194 16.03 21.17 -6.28
C PRO A 194 14.70 21.79 -5.89
N PHE A 195 13.95 21.11 -5.03
CA PHE A 195 12.76 21.69 -4.43
C PHE A 195 13.13 22.74 -3.40
N ILE A 196 12.30 23.78 -3.31
CA ILE A 196 12.40 24.79 -2.27
C ILE A 196 11.16 24.76 -1.38
N LYS A 197 11.33 25.22 -0.15
CA LYS A 197 10.19 25.42 0.76
C LYS A 197 9.15 26.32 0.10
N GLY A 198 7.89 25.89 0.14
CA GLY A 198 6.76 26.54 -0.51
C GLY A 198 6.37 25.88 -1.84
N ASP A 199 7.19 24.99 -2.40
CA ASP A 199 6.84 24.28 -3.64
C ASP A 199 5.59 23.42 -3.44
N CYS A 200 4.65 23.49 -4.38
CA CYS A 200 3.52 22.57 -4.45
C CYS A 200 3.95 21.27 -5.10
N VAL A 201 3.87 20.18 -4.34
CA VAL A 201 4.41 18.88 -4.74
C VAL A 201 3.35 17.79 -4.76
N ASN A 202 3.61 16.77 -5.57
CA ASN A 202 2.89 15.50 -5.60
C ASN A 202 3.84 14.40 -5.15
N LEU A 203 3.46 13.62 -4.14
CA LEU A 203 4.24 12.49 -3.65
C LEU A 203 3.50 11.21 -3.95
N LEU A 204 4.09 10.35 -4.76
CA LEU A 204 3.59 9.00 -4.97
C LEU A 204 4.21 8.04 -3.96
N TRP A 205 3.38 7.39 -3.17
CA TRP A 205 3.76 6.41 -2.16
C TRP A 205 3.38 5.01 -2.60
N ASP A 206 4.31 4.07 -2.43
CA ASP A 206 3.99 2.65 -2.37
C ASP A 206 3.77 2.27 -0.90
N VAL A 207 2.51 2.07 -0.52
CA VAL A 207 2.12 1.79 0.85
C VAL A 207 2.23 0.31 1.12
N ARG A 208 3.27 -0.08 1.86
CA ARG A 208 3.46 -1.45 2.36
C ARG A 208 3.44 -1.46 3.88
N PRO A 209 2.85 -2.50 4.50
CA PRO A 209 2.96 -2.69 5.95
C PRO A 209 4.43 -2.71 6.38
N GLY A 210 4.83 -1.72 7.18
CA GLY A 210 6.18 -1.60 7.74
C GLY A 210 7.29 -1.18 6.77
N ASN A 211 7.00 -0.97 5.48
CA ASN A 211 8.01 -0.58 4.48
C ASN A 211 7.40 0.27 3.36
N SER A 212 6.68 1.32 3.74
CA SER A 212 6.15 2.27 2.77
C SER A 212 7.27 3.16 2.25
N LYS A 213 7.30 3.39 0.93
CA LYS A 213 8.35 4.19 0.29
C LYS A 213 7.78 5.25 -0.62
N VAL A 214 8.51 6.36 -0.77
CA VAL A 214 8.18 7.40 -1.74
C VAL A 214 8.79 7.00 -3.08
N LEU A 215 7.95 6.76 -4.07
CA LEU A 215 8.37 6.40 -5.42
C LEU A 215 8.79 7.64 -6.21
N ILE A 216 7.99 8.71 -6.13
CA ILE A 216 8.14 9.93 -6.93
C ILE A 216 7.83 11.15 -6.07
N ILE A 217 8.58 12.22 -6.31
CA ILE A 217 8.22 13.57 -5.92
C ILE A 217 8.30 14.45 -7.16
N THR A 218 7.20 15.11 -7.52
CA THR A 218 7.15 16.06 -8.65
C THR A 218 6.54 17.38 -8.22
N ARG A 219 6.80 18.45 -8.98
CA ARG A 219 6.01 19.68 -8.84
C ARG A 219 4.64 19.48 -9.46
N GLN A 220 3.63 20.16 -8.92
CA GLN A 220 2.27 20.08 -9.48
C GLN A 220 2.18 20.66 -10.89
N GLU A 221 3.05 21.60 -11.26
CA GLU A 221 3.08 22.23 -12.58
C GLU A 221 3.70 21.36 -13.68
N GLU A 222 4.35 20.25 -13.31
CA GLU A 222 5.03 19.34 -14.25
C GLU A 222 4.06 18.29 -14.85
N TYR A 223 2.78 18.30 -14.49
CA TYR A 223 1.74 17.36 -14.93
C TYR A 223 0.43 18.04 -15.34
#